data_AF-A0A2H6AXI1-F1
#
_entry.id   AF-A0A2H6AXI1-F1
#
_cell.length_a   1.000
_cell.length_b   1.000
_cell.length_c   1.000
_cell.angle_alpha   90.00
_cell.angle_beta   90.00
_cell.angle_gamma   90.00
#
_symmetry.space_group_name_H-M   'P 1'
#
loop_
_entity.id
_entity.type
_entity.pdbx_description
1 polymer ?
#
loop_
_entity_poly.entity_id
_entity_poly.type
_entity_poly.pdbx_seq_one_letter_code
_entity_poly.pdbx_strand_id
1 'polypeptide(L)'
;MLRALRHGSRLARAARILARHNALFPLQVLPQTQPLLRFLDRFQDKTAPGRPGERLAAALQELGPSFIKFGQSLSTRADLLGEAVARDLSLLQDRLPPFPAHEARATVEAELEAPIGDLFARFEDVPVAAASIAQVHRARTPDGRDVAVKVLRPGIEKAMEEDIDFFLWLAHTAEWLHPPLRRFKPVEAVQIFAATARREMDLRLEAAAAAEFAENNADQEGFRVPAVDWQRTARRVVTFEWVEGLPLDERDRLLAAGFDPDAILETATRVFFNQVFRDGFFHADMHPGNMLLDAEGRIVALDFGIMGRLDLDTRIQLARMLMGFLSGDYATVADVFYEAGFLPDPQARPTFVQACRAIGEPIRGQPLSRISFARLLGQLLSVAQEFEMETQPQLLLLQKTMVMAEGVGRALNPDVNMWTLAQPLVERWVRENMGPEAELKRALAEGGEALRRLPALINRGEKLLQALPLASAPQPAGGASAVPAWLWWVLGLAVGLALH
;
A
#
# COMPACT_ATOMS: atom_id res chain seq x y z
N MET A 1 8.11 -34.19 -14.30
CA MET A 1 9.51 -34.14 -14.77
C MET A 1 9.84 -32.82 -15.50
N LEU A 2 9.03 -32.35 -16.46
CA LEU A 2 9.27 -31.08 -17.18
C LEU A 2 9.31 -29.83 -16.27
N ARG A 3 8.43 -29.73 -15.27
CA ARG A 3 8.41 -28.61 -14.31
C ARG A 3 9.68 -28.54 -13.45
N ALA A 4 10.16 -29.68 -12.95
CA ALA A 4 11.39 -29.75 -12.17
C ALA A 4 12.64 -29.37 -13.01
N LEU A 5 12.71 -29.80 -14.28
CA LEU A 5 13.79 -29.40 -15.19
C LEU A 5 13.77 -27.89 -15.49
N ARG A 6 12.58 -27.31 -15.67
CA ARG A 6 12.40 -25.86 -15.87
C ARG A 6 12.83 -25.04 -14.66
N HIS A 7 12.46 -25.46 -13.45
CA HIS A 7 12.91 -24.80 -12.23
C HIS A 7 14.41 -24.97 -12.01
N GLY A 8 14.98 -26.13 -12.33
CA GLY A 8 16.42 -26.38 -12.25
C GLY A 8 17.24 -25.47 -13.15
N SER A 9 16.84 -25.28 -14.42
CA SER A 9 17.54 -24.37 -15.33
C SER A 9 17.43 -22.90 -14.91
N ARG A 10 16.24 -22.48 -14.45
CA ARG A 10 16.00 -21.13 -13.89
C ARG A 10 16.84 -20.89 -12.64
N LEU A 11 16.89 -21.86 -11.73
CA LEU A 11 17.73 -21.81 -10.53
C LEU A 11 19.21 -21.68 -10.90
N ALA A 12 19.70 -22.46 -11.87
CA ALA A 12 21.09 -22.38 -12.32
C ALA A 12 21.42 -21.00 -12.92
N ARG A 13 20.52 -20.43 -13.72
CA ARG A 13 20.66 -19.07 -14.26
C ARG A 13 20.70 -18.03 -13.14
N ALA A 14 19.75 -18.09 -12.21
CA ALA A 14 19.69 -17.17 -11.06
C ALA A 14 20.96 -17.27 -10.20
N ALA A 15 21.38 -18.48 -9.86
CA ALA A 15 22.57 -18.72 -9.06
C ALA A 15 23.85 -18.21 -9.76
N ARG A 16 23.97 -18.37 -11.08
CA ARG A 16 25.10 -17.83 -11.85
C ARG A 16 25.13 -16.30 -11.82
N ILE A 17 23.98 -15.64 -12.01
CA ILE A 17 23.90 -14.17 -11.98
C ILE A 17 24.21 -13.65 -10.57
N LEU A 18 23.61 -14.25 -9.53
CA LEU A 18 23.92 -13.92 -8.14
C LEU A 18 25.40 -14.12 -7.81
N ALA A 19 26.04 -15.18 -8.33
CA ALA A 19 27.48 -15.39 -8.17
C ALA A 19 28.29 -14.26 -8.82
N ARG A 20 27.99 -13.90 -10.08
CA ARG A 20 28.67 -12.81 -10.80
C ARG A 20 28.61 -11.48 -10.05
N HIS A 21 27.51 -11.20 -9.34
CA HIS A 21 27.37 -10.00 -8.54
C HIS A 21 27.82 -10.16 -7.08
N ASN A 22 28.38 -11.30 -6.68
CA ASN A 22 28.74 -11.59 -5.27
C ASN A 22 27.56 -11.35 -4.30
N ALA A 23 26.40 -11.89 -4.70
CA ALA A 23 25.11 -11.76 -4.02
C ALA A 23 24.53 -13.12 -3.59
N LEU A 24 25.38 -14.13 -3.36
CA LEU A 24 24.95 -15.47 -2.91
C LEU A 24 24.60 -15.56 -1.42
N PHE A 25 24.81 -14.49 -0.65
CA PHE A 25 24.59 -14.49 0.80
C PHE A 25 23.18 -14.90 1.26
N PRO A 26 22.06 -14.61 0.53
CA PRO A 26 20.74 -15.07 0.97
C PRO A 26 20.62 -16.60 1.01
N LEU A 27 21.40 -17.31 0.18
CA LEU A 27 21.42 -18.77 0.17
C LEU A 27 22.20 -19.36 1.35
N GLN A 28 23.13 -18.60 1.95
CA GLN A 28 23.94 -19.07 3.09
C GLN A 28 23.09 -19.41 4.33
N VAL A 29 21.87 -18.87 4.41
CA VAL A 29 20.89 -19.14 5.46
C VAL A 29 20.43 -20.59 5.47
N LEU A 30 20.56 -21.32 4.34
CA LEU A 30 20.23 -22.74 4.23
C LEU A 30 21.52 -23.57 4.34
N PRO A 31 21.78 -24.25 5.48
CA PRO A 31 22.99 -25.05 5.67
C PRO A 31 23.19 -26.13 4.59
N GLN A 32 22.10 -26.64 4.03
CA GLN A 32 22.11 -27.68 3.00
C GLN A 32 22.62 -27.17 1.63
N THR A 33 22.65 -25.85 1.41
CA THR A 33 23.15 -25.27 0.14
C THR A 33 24.67 -25.04 0.15
N GLN A 34 25.36 -25.29 1.28
CA GLN A 34 26.79 -25.06 1.45
C GLN A 34 27.68 -25.73 0.38
N PRO A 35 27.45 -26.98 -0.07
CA PRO A 35 28.25 -27.59 -1.13
C PRO A 35 28.10 -26.85 -2.47
N LEU A 36 26.88 -26.41 -2.80
CA LEU A 36 26.60 -25.63 -4.01
C LEU A 36 27.21 -24.23 -3.90
N LEU A 37 27.11 -23.60 -2.74
CA LEU A 37 27.72 -22.30 -2.47
C LEU A 37 29.25 -22.34 -2.63
N ARG A 38 29.91 -23.39 -2.11
CA ARG A 38 31.37 -23.59 -2.30
C ARG A 38 31.76 -23.77 -3.76
N PHE A 39 30.89 -24.42 -4.56
CA PHE A 39 31.11 -24.54 -5.99
C PHE A 39 30.95 -23.19 -6.70
N LEU A 40 29.90 -22.44 -6.38
CA LEU A 40 29.59 -21.13 -6.97
C LEU A 40 30.54 -20.01 -6.50
N ASP A 41 31.17 -20.14 -5.33
CA ASP A 41 32.18 -19.22 -4.82
C ASP A 41 33.35 -19.04 -5.80
N ARG A 42 33.65 -20.08 -6.59
CA ARG A 42 34.67 -20.04 -7.64
C ARG A 42 34.33 -19.10 -8.80
N PHE A 43 33.05 -18.79 -8.98
CA PHE A 43 32.54 -17.90 -10.02
C PHE A 43 32.11 -16.55 -9.46
N GLN A 44 32.36 -16.29 -8.18
CA GLN A 44 32.08 -14.98 -7.60
C GLN A 44 33.08 -13.95 -8.08
N ASP A 45 32.55 -12.81 -8.52
CA ASP A 45 33.36 -11.62 -8.67
C ASP A 45 33.58 -10.98 -7.29
N LYS A 46 34.68 -11.36 -6.63
CA LYS A 46 35.04 -10.82 -5.30
C LYS A 46 35.38 -9.33 -5.34
N THR A 47 35.51 -8.75 -6.54
CA THR A 47 35.74 -7.31 -6.76
C THR A 47 34.48 -6.52 -7.09
N ALA A 48 33.31 -7.19 -7.13
CA ALA A 48 32.03 -6.53 -7.39
C ALA A 48 31.82 -5.36 -6.41
N PRO A 49 31.64 -4.13 -6.92
CA PRO A 49 31.53 -2.94 -6.08
C PRO A 49 30.20 -2.91 -5.32
N GLY A 50 30.16 -2.13 -4.24
CA GLY A 50 28.93 -1.87 -3.49
C GLY A 50 28.67 -2.83 -2.32
N ARG A 51 27.70 -2.46 -1.50
CA ARG A 51 27.25 -3.19 -0.31
C ARG A 51 26.47 -4.44 -0.72
N PRO A 52 26.31 -5.44 0.17
CA PRO A 52 25.62 -6.69 -0.17
C PRO A 52 24.22 -6.50 -0.79
N GLY A 53 23.44 -5.55 -0.30
CA GLY A 53 22.11 -5.29 -0.85
C GLY A 53 22.13 -4.57 -2.20
N GLU A 54 23.07 -3.65 -2.43
CA GLU A 54 23.29 -3.01 -3.74
C GLU A 54 23.68 -4.03 -4.81
N ARG A 55 24.53 -4.99 -4.44
CA ARG A 55 24.91 -6.11 -5.32
C ARG A 55 23.74 -7.04 -5.63
N LEU A 56 22.90 -7.31 -4.63
CA LEU A 56 21.67 -8.07 -4.84
C LEU A 56 20.70 -7.31 -5.76
N ALA A 57 20.54 -6.00 -5.57
CA ALA A 57 19.72 -5.13 -6.43
C ALA A 57 20.20 -5.20 -7.89
N ALA A 58 21.50 -5.09 -8.14
CA ALA A 58 22.08 -5.20 -9.48
C ALA A 58 21.82 -6.58 -10.12
N ALA A 59 21.93 -7.66 -9.34
CA ALA A 59 21.63 -9.02 -9.81
C ALA A 59 20.14 -9.19 -10.17
N LEU A 60 19.23 -8.63 -9.37
CA LEU A 60 17.78 -8.67 -9.63
C LEU A 60 17.41 -7.88 -10.89
N GLN A 61 18.07 -6.75 -11.16
CA GLN A 61 17.90 -6.00 -12.41
C GLN A 61 18.30 -6.83 -13.64
N GLU A 62 19.43 -7.54 -13.59
CA GLU A 62 19.88 -8.42 -14.69
C GLU A 62 18.94 -9.63 -14.89
N LEU A 63 18.28 -10.09 -13.82
CA LEU A 63 17.32 -11.20 -13.88
C LEU A 63 15.99 -10.79 -14.54
N GLY A 64 15.62 -9.52 -14.43
CA GLY A 64 14.52 -8.90 -15.18
C GLY A 64 13.34 -8.44 -14.33
N PRO A 65 12.23 -8.03 -14.98
CA PRO A 65 11.11 -7.32 -14.34
C PRO A 65 10.55 -7.99 -13.09
N SER A 66 10.28 -9.30 -13.14
CA SER A 66 9.67 -10.04 -12.02
C SER A 66 10.59 -10.08 -10.80
N PHE A 67 11.91 -10.14 -11.00
CA PHE A 67 12.91 -10.12 -9.93
C PHE A 67 13.10 -8.72 -9.35
N ILE A 68 12.95 -7.67 -10.17
CA ILE A 68 12.92 -6.28 -9.68
C ILE A 68 11.74 -6.09 -8.72
N LYS A 69 10.52 -6.43 -9.18
CA LYS A 69 9.30 -6.33 -8.37
C LYS A 69 9.36 -7.22 -7.12
N PHE A 70 9.91 -8.42 -7.25
CA PHE A 70 10.11 -9.31 -6.10
C PHE A 70 11.12 -8.73 -5.11
N GLY A 71 12.21 -8.11 -5.57
CA GLY A 71 13.18 -7.40 -4.72
C GLY A 71 12.56 -6.22 -3.98
N GLN A 72 11.71 -5.44 -4.64
CA GLN A 72 10.96 -4.35 -4.02
C GLN A 72 10.00 -4.88 -2.94
N SER A 73 9.28 -5.98 -3.23
CA SER A 73 8.44 -6.65 -2.23
C SER A 73 9.25 -7.19 -1.05
N LEU A 74 10.41 -7.78 -1.30
CA LEU A 74 11.31 -8.26 -0.24
C LEU A 74 11.95 -7.12 0.58
N SER A 75 12.06 -5.92 0.04
CA SER A 75 12.60 -4.76 0.77
C SER A 75 11.76 -4.38 1.99
N THR A 76 10.47 -4.76 2.02
CA THR A 76 9.59 -4.56 3.18
C THR A 76 9.68 -5.69 4.21
N ARG A 77 10.51 -6.71 3.96
CA ARG A 77 10.69 -7.91 4.79
C ARG A 77 12.09 -7.95 5.39
N ALA A 78 12.39 -6.94 6.23
CA ALA A 78 13.67 -6.85 6.94
C ALA A 78 13.93 -8.07 7.85
N ASP A 79 12.88 -8.75 8.31
CA ASP A 79 12.95 -10.01 9.05
C ASP A 79 13.62 -11.15 8.25
N LEU A 80 13.54 -11.12 6.92
CA LEU A 80 14.12 -12.14 6.02
C LEU A 80 15.53 -11.80 5.56
N LEU A 81 15.81 -10.53 5.27
CA LEU A 81 17.06 -10.10 4.61
C LEU A 81 18.01 -9.30 5.52
N GLY A 82 17.52 -8.88 6.68
CA GLY A 82 18.19 -7.92 7.55
C GLY A 82 18.01 -6.47 7.09
N GLU A 83 17.97 -5.56 8.05
CA GLU A 83 17.75 -4.12 7.87
C GLU A 83 18.63 -3.47 6.79
N ALA A 84 19.92 -3.81 6.75
CA ALA A 84 20.85 -3.19 5.81
C ALA A 84 20.53 -3.57 4.36
N VAL A 85 20.21 -4.83 4.09
CA VAL A 85 19.90 -5.32 2.74
C VAL A 85 18.52 -4.85 2.32
N ALA A 86 17.54 -4.86 3.23
CA ALA A 86 16.20 -4.36 2.98
C ALA A 86 16.22 -2.89 2.53
N ARG A 87 16.99 -2.04 3.24
CA ARG A 87 17.18 -0.63 2.83
C ARG A 87 17.86 -0.47 1.47
N ASP A 88 18.84 -1.31 1.16
CA ASP A 88 19.51 -1.21 -0.15
C ASP A 88 18.58 -1.65 -1.29
N LEU A 89 17.74 -2.68 -1.05
CA LEU A 89 16.72 -3.11 -2.01
C LEU A 89 15.57 -2.11 -2.16
N SER A 90 15.28 -1.29 -1.15
CA SER A 90 14.25 -0.24 -1.30
C SER A 90 14.68 0.86 -2.28
N LEU A 91 15.98 0.96 -2.59
CA LEU A 91 16.56 1.83 -3.61
C LEU A 91 16.60 1.19 -5.01
N LEU A 92 16.05 -0.03 -5.16
CA LEU A 92 16.02 -0.76 -6.42
C LEU A 92 15.16 0.00 -7.45
N GLN A 93 15.84 0.55 -8.46
CA GLN A 93 15.18 1.35 -9.48
C GLN A 93 14.30 0.51 -10.39
N ASP A 94 13.09 1.02 -10.64
CA ASP A 94 12.12 0.45 -11.57
C ASP A 94 12.30 1.03 -12.98
N ARG A 95 13.51 0.91 -13.54
CA ARG A 95 13.83 1.39 -14.90
C ARG A 95 14.46 0.29 -15.72
N LEU A 96 13.92 0.06 -16.91
CA LEU A 96 14.45 -0.87 -17.88
C LEU A 96 14.54 -0.22 -19.26
N PRO A 97 15.38 -0.75 -20.17
CA PRO A 97 15.36 -0.33 -21.55
C PRO A 97 13.95 -0.45 -22.16
N PRO A 98 13.55 0.53 -22.99
CA PRO A 98 12.28 0.46 -23.69
C PRO A 98 12.24 -0.75 -24.64
N PHE A 99 11.06 -1.32 -24.82
CA PHE A 99 10.83 -2.33 -25.86
C PHE A 99 10.50 -1.66 -27.20
N PRO A 100 10.71 -2.37 -28.33
CA PRO A 100 10.52 -1.80 -29.66
C PRO A 100 9.11 -1.23 -29.89
N ALA A 101 9.04 -0.07 -30.55
CA ALA A 101 7.78 0.62 -30.82
C ALA A 101 6.75 -0.25 -31.56
N HIS A 102 7.19 -1.07 -32.52
CA HIS A 102 6.28 -1.95 -33.26
C HIS A 102 5.55 -2.96 -32.36
N GLU A 103 6.17 -3.43 -31.26
CA GLU A 103 5.49 -4.30 -30.30
C GLU A 103 4.48 -3.51 -29.43
N ALA A 104 4.79 -2.24 -29.13
CA ALA A 104 3.84 -1.34 -28.46
C ALA A 104 2.60 -1.11 -29.32
N ARG A 105 2.81 -0.79 -30.60
CA ARG A 105 1.72 -0.60 -31.58
C ARG A 105 0.87 -1.85 -31.70
N ALA A 106 1.50 -3.03 -31.85
CA ALA A 106 0.78 -4.30 -31.94
C ALA A 106 -0.03 -4.60 -30.67
N THR A 107 0.49 -4.26 -29.49
CA THR A 107 -0.25 -4.42 -28.22
C THR A 107 -1.48 -3.50 -28.17
N VAL A 108 -1.32 -2.25 -28.59
CA VAL A 108 -2.42 -1.28 -28.67
C VAL A 108 -3.50 -1.73 -29.64
N GLU A 109 -3.12 -2.16 -30.84
CA GLU A 109 -4.04 -2.63 -31.87
C GLU A 109 -4.79 -3.90 -31.44
N ALA A 110 -4.10 -4.82 -30.76
CA ALA A 110 -4.70 -6.06 -30.27
C ALA A 110 -5.68 -5.82 -29.10
N GLU A 111 -5.38 -4.89 -28.20
CA GLU A 111 -6.24 -4.59 -27.04
C GLU A 111 -7.46 -3.73 -27.39
N LEU A 112 -7.30 -2.81 -28.33
CA LEU A 112 -8.36 -1.87 -28.73
C LEU A 112 -9.09 -2.31 -30.00
N GLU A 113 -8.71 -3.46 -30.57
CA GLU A 113 -9.32 -4.08 -31.75
C GLU A 113 -9.43 -3.16 -32.98
N ALA A 114 -8.49 -2.22 -33.11
CA ALA A 114 -8.47 -1.23 -34.19
C ALA A 114 -7.04 -0.87 -34.61
N PRO A 115 -6.80 -0.54 -35.90
CA PRO A 115 -5.50 -0.05 -36.36
C PRO A 115 -5.07 1.22 -35.63
N ILE A 116 -3.76 1.36 -35.39
CA ILE A 116 -3.25 2.50 -34.63
C ILE A 116 -3.53 3.85 -35.29
N GLY A 117 -3.62 3.88 -36.62
CA GLY A 117 -3.95 5.08 -37.39
C GLY A 117 -5.41 5.54 -37.25
N ASP A 118 -6.32 4.62 -36.90
CA ASP A 118 -7.72 4.95 -36.61
C ASP A 118 -7.87 5.43 -35.16
N LEU A 119 -7.03 4.89 -34.26
CA LEU A 119 -7.02 5.23 -32.84
C LEU A 119 -6.35 6.57 -32.56
N PHE A 120 -5.27 6.90 -33.27
CA PHE A 120 -4.45 8.09 -33.05
C PHE A 120 -4.04 8.76 -34.37
N ALA A 121 -4.20 10.08 -34.45
CA ALA A 121 -3.69 10.89 -35.55
C ALA A 121 -2.15 10.90 -35.60
N ARG A 122 -1.50 10.79 -34.44
CA ARG A 122 -0.04 10.64 -34.31
C ARG A 122 0.28 9.76 -33.11
N PHE A 123 1.22 8.84 -33.26
CA PHE A 123 1.76 8.04 -32.16
C PHE A 123 3.28 8.08 -32.24
N GLU A 124 3.95 8.57 -31.19
CA GLU A 124 5.41 8.71 -31.17
C GLU A 124 6.07 7.37 -30.85
N ASP A 125 7.00 6.93 -31.72
CA ASP A 125 7.68 5.64 -31.55
C ASP A 125 8.70 5.66 -30.40
N VAL A 126 9.25 6.83 -30.07
CA VAL A 126 10.16 6.99 -28.93
C VAL A 126 9.31 7.14 -27.66
N PRO A 127 9.41 6.23 -26.69
CA PRO A 127 8.68 6.37 -25.44
C PRO A 127 9.27 7.50 -24.60
N VAL A 128 8.41 8.18 -23.85
CA VAL A 128 8.79 9.25 -22.91
C VAL A 128 9.38 8.65 -21.63
N ALA A 129 8.86 7.51 -21.18
CA ALA A 129 9.33 6.81 -20.00
C ALA A 129 9.20 5.29 -20.19
N ALA A 130 10.09 4.53 -19.55
CA ALA A 130 10.05 3.08 -19.52
C ALA A 130 10.35 2.56 -18.11
N ALA A 131 9.41 1.80 -17.55
CA ALA A 131 9.49 1.12 -16.28
C ALA A 131 9.66 -0.41 -16.48
N SER A 132 9.67 -1.20 -15.39
CA SER A 132 9.85 -2.65 -15.49
C SER A 132 8.75 -3.34 -16.31
N ILE A 133 7.49 -2.98 -16.07
CA ILE A 133 6.33 -3.66 -16.63
C ILE A 133 5.66 -2.92 -17.79
N ALA A 134 5.93 -1.63 -18.00
CA ALA A 134 5.26 -0.82 -19.01
C ALA A 134 6.16 0.32 -19.52
N GLN A 135 5.80 0.90 -20.66
CA GLN A 135 6.39 2.14 -21.16
C GLN A 135 5.30 3.12 -21.64
N VAL A 136 5.60 4.40 -21.63
CA VAL A 136 4.64 5.47 -21.94
C VAL A 136 5.03 6.15 -23.24
N HIS A 137 4.08 6.28 -24.17
CA HIS A 137 4.22 6.97 -25.44
C HIS A 137 3.37 8.25 -25.45
N ARG A 138 3.88 9.31 -26.08
CA ARG A 138 3.04 10.46 -26.43
C ARG A 138 2.28 10.14 -27.72
N ALA A 139 0.99 10.47 -27.74
CA ALA A 139 0.15 10.35 -28.92
C ALA A 139 -0.79 11.55 -29.04
N ARG A 140 -1.43 11.69 -30.20
CA ARG A 140 -2.47 12.67 -30.47
C ARG A 140 -3.71 11.95 -30.99
N THR A 141 -4.85 12.19 -30.37
CA THR A 141 -6.14 11.60 -30.77
C THR A 141 -6.66 12.23 -32.08
N PRO A 142 -7.61 11.60 -32.78
CA PRO A 142 -8.20 12.14 -34.01
C PRO A 142 -8.88 13.50 -33.84
N ASP A 143 -9.41 13.78 -32.64
CA ASP A 143 -9.99 15.06 -32.25
C ASP A 143 -8.95 16.10 -31.79
N GLY A 144 -7.65 15.78 -31.87
CA GLY A 144 -6.55 16.72 -31.70
C GLY A 144 -6.00 16.86 -30.28
N ARG A 145 -6.49 16.08 -29.31
CA ARG A 145 -5.98 16.09 -27.94
C ARG A 145 -4.67 15.31 -27.84
N ASP A 146 -3.70 15.84 -27.10
CA ASP A 146 -2.48 15.11 -26.78
C ASP A 146 -2.75 14.18 -25.58
N VAL A 147 -2.23 12.96 -25.66
CA VAL A 147 -2.45 11.90 -24.66
C VAL A 147 -1.17 11.13 -24.35
N ALA A 148 -1.07 10.65 -23.12
CA ALA A 148 -0.05 9.70 -22.66
C ALA A 148 -0.62 8.27 -22.72
N VAL A 149 -0.03 7.43 -23.56
CA VAL A 149 -0.44 6.03 -23.76
C VAL A 149 0.57 5.11 -23.07
N LYS A 150 0.20 4.56 -21.91
CA LYS A 150 1.00 3.59 -21.16
C LYS A 150 0.66 2.19 -21.65
N VAL A 151 1.67 1.47 -22.15
CA VAL A 151 1.55 0.15 -22.76
C VAL A 151 2.35 -0.87 -21.95
N LEU A 152 1.68 -1.95 -21.57
CA LEU A 152 2.30 -3.06 -20.84
C LEU A 152 3.33 -3.77 -21.72
N ARG A 153 4.45 -4.20 -21.12
CA ARG A 153 5.53 -4.91 -21.81
C ARG A 153 4.99 -6.20 -22.45
N PRO A 154 5.24 -6.44 -23.74
CA PRO A 154 4.79 -7.63 -24.44
C PRO A 154 5.21 -8.92 -23.71
N GLY A 155 4.24 -9.82 -23.48
CA GLY A 155 4.48 -11.12 -22.84
C GLY A 155 4.80 -11.08 -21.34
N ILE A 156 4.74 -9.91 -20.67
CA ILE A 156 5.12 -9.80 -19.25
C ILE A 156 4.26 -10.66 -18.33
N GLU A 157 2.97 -10.80 -18.61
CA GLU A 157 2.07 -11.58 -17.76
C GLU A 157 2.46 -13.05 -17.68
N LYS A 158 2.82 -13.62 -18.84
CA LYS A 158 3.30 -15.00 -18.91
C LYS A 158 4.65 -15.14 -18.21
N ALA A 159 5.57 -14.21 -18.46
CA ALA A 159 6.88 -14.21 -17.82
C ALA A 159 6.77 -14.12 -16.28
N MET A 160 5.93 -13.19 -15.79
CA MET A 160 5.64 -12.97 -14.39
C MET A 160 5.01 -14.22 -13.75
N GLU A 161 4.02 -14.86 -14.40
CA GLU A 161 3.38 -16.05 -13.87
C GLU A 161 4.36 -17.25 -13.78
N GLU A 162 5.25 -17.41 -14.76
CA GLU A 162 6.31 -18.42 -14.68
C GLU A 162 7.33 -18.12 -13.57
N ASP A 163 7.63 -16.85 -13.32
CA ASP A 163 8.52 -16.42 -12.24
C ASP A 163 7.87 -16.58 -10.86
N ILE A 164 6.59 -16.27 -10.72
CA ILE A 164 5.79 -16.54 -9.51
C ILE A 164 5.79 -18.06 -9.21
N ASP A 165 5.56 -18.90 -10.22
CA ASP A 165 5.64 -20.36 -10.07
C ASP A 165 7.01 -20.81 -9.57
N PHE A 166 8.09 -20.18 -10.07
CA PHE A 166 9.45 -20.43 -9.60
C PHE A 166 9.69 -19.95 -8.16
N PHE A 167 9.19 -18.77 -7.78
CA PHE A 167 9.31 -18.25 -6.41
C PHE A 167 8.55 -19.10 -5.40
N LEU A 168 7.35 -19.57 -5.75
CA LEU A 168 6.58 -20.50 -4.90
C LEU A 168 7.32 -21.82 -4.72
N TRP A 169 7.89 -22.35 -5.81
CA TRP A 169 8.72 -23.55 -5.73
C TRP A 169 9.95 -23.35 -4.82
N LEU A 170 10.63 -22.19 -4.91
CA LEU A 170 11.74 -21.85 -4.01
C LEU A 170 11.31 -21.76 -2.55
N ALA A 171 10.20 -21.07 -2.26
CA ALA A 171 9.68 -20.90 -0.91
C ALA A 171 9.31 -22.25 -0.28
N HIS A 172 8.58 -23.10 -1.00
CA HIS A 172 8.26 -24.46 -0.53
C HIS A 172 9.51 -25.31 -0.31
N THR A 173 10.49 -25.21 -1.21
CA THR A 173 11.76 -25.94 -1.09
C THR A 173 12.55 -25.47 0.14
N ALA A 174 12.57 -24.17 0.40
CA ALA A 174 13.22 -23.59 1.57
C ALA A 174 12.56 -24.04 2.89
N GLU A 175 11.22 -24.02 2.96
CA GLU A 175 10.47 -24.52 4.13
C GLU A 175 10.63 -26.02 4.36
N TRP A 176 10.82 -26.80 3.28
CA TRP A 176 11.07 -28.23 3.36
C TRP A 176 12.51 -28.53 3.82
N LEU A 177 13.51 -27.83 3.27
CA LEU A 177 14.92 -27.99 3.63
C LEU A 177 15.25 -27.47 5.04
N HIS A 178 14.62 -26.36 5.45
CA HIS A 178 14.85 -25.74 6.76
C HIS A 178 13.50 -25.39 7.43
N PRO A 179 12.87 -26.36 8.13
CA PRO A 179 11.58 -26.16 8.80
C PRO A 179 11.45 -24.91 9.68
N PRO A 180 12.51 -24.44 10.39
CA PRO A 180 12.44 -23.17 11.13
C PRO A 180 12.06 -21.95 10.28
N LEU A 181 12.24 -21.97 8.95
CA LEU A 181 11.82 -20.86 8.08
C LEU A 181 10.31 -20.66 8.01
N ARG A 182 9.51 -21.69 8.33
CA ARG A 182 8.04 -21.60 8.31
C ARG A 182 7.51 -20.47 9.19
N ARG A 183 8.22 -20.11 10.27
CA ARG A 183 7.84 -18.99 11.14
C ARG A 183 7.82 -17.65 10.42
N PHE A 184 8.62 -17.49 9.36
CA PHE A 184 8.66 -16.28 8.55
C PHE A 184 7.67 -16.32 7.37
N LYS A 185 6.90 -17.42 7.23
CA LYS A 185 5.86 -17.59 6.21
C LYS A 185 6.30 -17.18 4.78
N PRO A 186 7.44 -17.67 4.26
CA PRO A 186 7.95 -17.27 2.95
C PRO A 186 6.98 -17.61 1.79
N VAL A 187 6.21 -18.70 1.89
CA VAL A 187 5.19 -19.04 0.90
C VAL A 187 4.08 -17.98 0.86
N GLU A 188 3.59 -17.55 2.01
CA GLU A 188 2.58 -16.49 2.12
C GLU A 188 3.11 -15.17 1.56
N ALA A 189 4.37 -14.83 1.82
CA ALA A 189 5.03 -13.66 1.25
C ALA A 189 5.00 -13.67 -0.28
N VAL A 190 5.33 -14.81 -0.90
CA VAL A 190 5.26 -14.95 -2.36
C VAL A 190 3.83 -14.89 -2.88
N GLN A 191 2.85 -15.41 -2.14
CA GLN A 191 1.43 -15.32 -2.52
C GLN A 191 0.91 -13.88 -2.49
N ILE A 192 1.30 -13.10 -1.48
CA ILE A 192 0.98 -11.66 -1.39
C ILE A 192 1.63 -10.90 -2.55
N PHE A 193 2.90 -11.19 -2.84
CA PHE A 193 3.59 -10.64 -4.01
C PHE A 193 2.84 -11.00 -5.30
N ALA A 194 2.47 -12.26 -5.50
CA ALA A 194 1.77 -12.73 -6.69
C ALA A 194 0.42 -12.03 -6.88
N ALA A 195 -0.34 -11.84 -5.80
CA ALA A 195 -1.60 -11.10 -5.85
C ALA A 195 -1.39 -9.63 -6.27
N THR A 196 -0.35 -8.99 -5.74
CA THR A 196 -0.02 -7.58 -6.05
C THR A 196 0.48 -7.44 -7.48
N ALA A 197 1.44 -8.27 -7.90
CA ALA A 197 1.98 -8.27 -9.26
C ALA A 197 0.91 -8.51 -10.33
N ARG A 198 -0.06 -9.40 -10.07
CA ARG A 198 -1.18 -9.63 -10.99
C ARG A 198 -2.12 -8.43 -11.11
N ARG A 199 -2.34 -7.67 -10.02
CA ARG A 199 -3.11 -6.42 -10.08
C ARG A 199 -2.39 -5.33 -10.87
N GLU A 200 -1.08 -5.17 -10.67
CA GLU A 200 -0.27 -4.18 -11.41
C GLU A 200 -0.28 -4.39 -12.93
N MET A 201 -0.55 -5.60 -13.41
CA MET A 201 -0.62 -5.91 -14.84
C MET A 201 -1.99 -5.61 -15.49
N ASP A 202 -2.99 -5.18 -14.72
CA ASP A 202 -4.28 -4.73 -15.24
C ASP A 202 -4.38 -3.20 -15.14
N LEU A 203 -4.03 -2.51 -16.23
CA LEU A 203 -3.95 -1.04 -16.28
C LEU A 203 -5.32 -0.36 -16.16
N ARG A 204 -6.43 -1.11 -16.26
CA ARG A 204 -7.78 -0.59 -15.98
C ARG A 204 -7.95 -0.25 -14.51
N LEU A 205 -7.25 -0.94 -13.61
CA LEU A 205 -7.27 -0.62 -12.19
C LEU A 205 -6.63 0.74 -11.91
N GLU A 206 -5.54 1.06 -12.61
CA GLU A 206 -4.90 2.38 -12.56
C GLU A 206 -5.83 3.46 -13.13
N ALA A 207 -6.50 3.20 -14.26
CA ALA A 207 -7.49 4.10 -14.83
C ALA A 207 -8.67 4.37 -13.87
N ALA A 208 -9.20 3.32 -13.23
CA ALA A 208 -10.29 3.42 -12.26
C ALA A 208 -9.86 4.19 -11.00
N ALA A 209 -8.65 3.92 -10.51
CA ALA A 209 -8.07 4.64 -9.39
C ALA A 209 -7.91 6.13 -9.70
N ALA A 210 -7.44 6.48 -10.89
CA ALA A 210 -7.33 7.87 -11.34
C ALA A 210 -8.69 8.57 -11.40
N ALA A 211 -9.72 7.89 -11.92
CA ALA A 211 -11.06 8.46 -12.00
C ALA A 211 -11.69 8.71 -10.63
N GLU A 212 -11.62 7.73 -9.72
CA GLU A 212 -12.07 7.93 -8.33
C GLU A 212 -11.30 9.05 -7.64
N PHE A 213 -9.99 9.12 -7.89
CA PHE A 213 -9.15 10.18 -7.33
C PHE A 213 -9.52 11.56 -7.91
N ALA A 214 -9.88 11.64 -9.19
CA ALA A 214 -10.38 12.86 -9.81
C ALA A 214 -11.74 13.29 -9.21
N GLU A 215 -12.65 12.33 -9.00
CA GLU A 215 -13.97 12.58 -8.38
C GLU A 215 -13.81 13.11 -6.94
N ASN A 216 -12.97 12.46 -6.14
CA ASN A 216 -12.71 12.90 -4.76
C ASN A 216 -12.09 14.31 -4.72
N ASN A 217 -11.28 14.68 -5.71
CA ASN A 217 -10.60 15.97 -5.74
C ASN A 217 -11.28 17.03 -6.62
N ALA A 218 -12.52 16.80 -7.09
CA ALA A 218 -13.21 17.70 -8.01
C ALA A 218 -13.47 19.10 -7.42
N ASP A 219 -13.55 19.21 -6.09
CA ASP A 219 -13.76 20.45 -5.34
C ASP A 219 -12.45 21.11 -4.86
N GLN A 220 -11.29 20.53 -5.18
CA GLN A 220 -10.00 21.01 -4.69
C GLN A 220 -9.40 22.08 -5.60
N GLU A 221 -9.46 23.33 -5.15
CA GLU A 221 -8.75 24.43 -5.81
C GLU A 221 -7.24 24.20 -5.81
N GLY A 222 -6.61 24.46 -6.96
CA GLY A 222 -5.16 24.33 -7.15
C GLY A 222 -4.67 22.90 -7.36
N PHE A 223 -5.56 21.92 -7.54
CA PHE A 223 -5.20 20.53 -7.80
C PHE A 223 -6.05 19.93 -8.93
N ARG A 224 -5.47 19.01 -9.71
CA ARG A 224 -6.20 18.27 -10.73
C ARG A 224 -5.59 16.91 -11.01
N VAL A 225 -6.41 16.09 -11.64
CA VAL A 225 -6.05 14.75 -12.12
C VAL A 225 -6.21 14.74 -13.65
N PRO A 226 -5.27 14.16 -14.41
CA PRO A 226 -5.40 14.03 -15.86
C PRO A 226 -6.65 13.23 -16.22
N ALA A 227 -7.39 13.68 -17.24
CA ALA A 227 -8.57 12.93 -17.68
C ALA A 227 -8.18 11.55 -18.23
N VAL A 228 -8.97 10.54 -17.90
CA VAL A 228 -8.82 9.18 -18.48
C VAL A 228 -9.53 9.13 -19.82
N ASP A 229 -8.84 8.68 -20.88
CA ASP A 229 -9.49 8.32 -22.14
C ASP A 229 -9.96 6.87 -22.09
N TRP A 230 -11.19 6.69 -21.63
CA TRP A 230 -11.84 5.38 -21.53
C TRP A 230 -12.05 4.67 -22.88
N GLN A 231 -12.09 5.42 -23.99
CA GLN A 231 -12.23 4.80 -25.32
C GLN A 231 -10.94 4.13 -25.79
N ARG A 232 -9.79 4.54 -25.23
CA ARG A 232 -8.46 4.02 -25.56
C ARG A 232 -7.78 3.39 -24.35
N THR A 233 -8.58 2.82 -23.45
CA THR A 233 -8.11 2.13 -22.25
C THR A 233 -8.65 0.71 -22.22
N ALA A 234 -7.75 -0.23 -21.99
CA ALA A 234 -7.99 -1.67 -21.93
C ALA A 234 -7.07 -2.29 -20.87
N ARG A 235 -6.98 -3.62 -20.82
CA ARG A 235 -6.23 -4.33 -19.76
C ARG A 235 -4.72 -4.03 -19.84
N ARG A 236 -4.15 -3.99 -21.05
CA ARG A 236 -2.71 -3.79 -21.26
C ARG A 236 -2.34 -2.40 -21.77
N VAL A 237 -3.32 -1.50 -21.89
CA VAL A 237 -3.13 -0.13 -22.37
C VAL A 237 -3.98 0.81 -21.52
N VAL A 238 -3.39 1.85 -20.94
CA VAL A 238 -4.15 2.95 -20.34
C VAL A 238 -3.75 4.26 -20.98
N THR A 239 -4.76 5.09 -21.27
CA THR A 239 -4.56 6.37 -21.93
C THR A 239 -5.04 7.50 -21.02
N PHE A 240 -4.13 8.41 -20.69
CA PHE A 240 -4.40 9.63 -19.93
C PHE A 240 -4.22 10.86 -20.81
N GLU A 241 -4.85 11.97 -20.43
CA GLU A 241 -4.51 13.29 -20.93
C GLU A 241 -3.00 13.56 -20.80
N TRP A 242 -2.40 14.13 -21.83
CA TRP A 242 -1.01 14.58 -21.75
C TRP A 242 -0.91 15.85 -20.89
N VAL A 243 -0.02 15.84 -19.90
CA VAL A 243 0.20 16.98 -19.01
C VAL A 243 1.56 17.59 -19.31
N GLU A 244 1.56 18.89 -19.55
CA GLU A 244 2.77 19.71 -19.60
C GLU A 244 2.88 20.53 -18.32
N GLY A 245 4.05 20.52 -17.69
CA GLY A 245 4.26 21.22 -16.42
C GLY A 245 5.69 21.16 -15.94
N LEU A 246 5.95 21.90 -14.86
CA LEU A 246 7.23 21.92 -14.15
C LEU A 246 7.21 20.92 -13.00
N PRO A 247 8.23 20.06 -12.83
CA PRO A 247 8.37 19.23 -11.65
C PRO A 247 8.37 20.06 -10.36
N LEU A 248 7.72 19.54 -9.31
CA LEU A 248 7.61 20.26 -8.03
C LEU A 248 8.93 20.43 -7.28
N ASP A 249 9.97 19.65 -7.57
CA ASP A 249 11.29 19.77 -6.94
C ASP A 249 12.19 20.81 -7.62
N GLU A 250 11.80 21.38 -8.76
CA GLU A 250 12.58 22.37 -9.50
C GLU A 250 12.29 23.81 -9.05
N ARG A 251 12.55 24.11 -7.77
CA ARG A 251 12.26 25.42 -7.14
C ARG A 251 12.69 26.63 -7.97
N ASP A 252 13.90 26.64 -8.51
CA ASP A 252 14.42 27.78 -9.28
C ASP A 252 13.62 28.02 -10.57
N ARG A 253 13.14 26.95 -11.22
CA ARG A 253 12.28 27.04 -12.41
C ARG A 253 10.88 27.51 -12.06
N LEU A 254 10.35 27.07 -10.92
CA LEU A 254 9.05 27.53 -10.41
C LEU A 254 9.07 29.03 -10.09
N LEU A 255 10.12 29.49 -9.40
CA LEU A 255 10.33 30.91 -9.11
C LEU A 255 10.52 31.74 -10.39
N ALA A 256 11.29 31.24 -11.36
CA ALA A 256 11.48 31.91 -12.64
C ALA A 256 10.18 31.99 -13.47
N ALA A 257 9.27 31.02 -13.30
CA ALA A 257 7.93 31.04 -13.88
C ALA A 257 6.93 31.92 -13.10
N GLY A 258 7.34 32.51 -11.97
CA GLY A 258 6.52 33.42 -11.17
C GLY A 258 5.60 32.72 -10.17
N PHE A 259 5.79 31.43 -9.91
CA PHE A 259 5.00 30.70 -8.91
C PHE A 259 5.55 30.89 -7.51
N ASP A 260 4.64 30.99 -6.54
CA ASP A 260 4.95 31.10 -5.12
C ASP A 260 5.05 29.70 -4.48
N PRO A 261 6.25 29.27 -4.00
CA PRO A 261 6.42 28.00 -3.31
C PRO A 261 5.51 27.83 -2.09
N ASP A 262 5.18 28.92 -1.38
CA ASP A 262 4.38 28.84 -0.16
C ASP A 262 2.92 28.48 -0.48
N ALA A 263 2.36 29.12 -1.51
CA ALA A 263 1.03 28.80 -2.02
C ALA A 263 0.93 27.35 -2.55
N ILE A 264 2.00 26.85 -3.19
CA ILE A 264 2.08 25.45 -3.65
C ILE A 264 2.06 24.51 -2.44
N LEU A 265 2.84 24.78 -1.40
CA LEU A 265 2.90 23.95 -0.20
C LEU A 265 1.60 23.95 0.60
N GLU A 266 0.94 25.10 0.70
CA GLU A 266 -0.38 25.20 1.33
C GLU A 266 -1.42 24.35 0.58
N THR A 267 -1.42 24.43 -0.75
CA THR A 267 -2.30 23.63 -1.61
C THR A 267 -2.00 22.14 -1.48
N ALA A 268 -0.72 21.74 -1.58
CA ALA A 268 -0.30 20.36 -1.44
C ALA A 268 -0.68 19.76 -0.09
N THR A 269 -0.51 20.52 1.00
CA THR A 269 -0.84 20.07 2.35
C THR A 269 -2.34 19.90 2.53
N ARG A 270 -3.14 20.86 2.06
CA ARG A 270 -4.61 20.80 2.10
C ARG A 270 -5.13 19.59 1.33
N VAL A 271 -4.64 19.40 0.11
CA VAL A 271 -5.05 18.31 -0.77
C VAL A 271 -4.67 16.95 -0.17
N PHE A 272 -3.43 16.79 0.29
CA PHE A 272 -2.99 15.56 0.93
C PHE A 272 -3.79 15.25 2.20
N PHE A 273 -4.09 16.27 3.01
CA PHE A 273 -4.94 16.11 4.19
C PHE A 273 -6.33 15.57 3.82
N ASN A 274 -6.97 16.15 2.80
CA ASN A 274 -8.29 15.71 2.35
C ASN A 274 -8.26 14.27 1.85
N GLN A 275 -7.25 13.90 1.06
CA GLN A 275 -7.07 12.52 0.60
C GLN A 275 -6.99 11.51 1.75
N VAL A 276 -6.21 11.84 2.80
CA VAL A 276 -6.00 10.93 3.95
C VAL A 276 -7.21 10.90 4.88
N PHE A 277 -7.72 12.07 5.32
CA PHE A 277 -8.71 12.16 6.38
C PHE A 277 -10.15 12.30 5.88
N ARG A 278 -10.41 13.12 4.85
CA ARG A 278 -11.76 13.30 4.30
C ARG A 278 -12.17 12.09 3.46
N ASP A 279 -11.30 11.65 2.57
CA ASP A 279 -11.63 10.63 1.56
C ASP A 279 -11.19 9.23 1.97
N GLY A 280 -10.08 9.11 2.70
CA GLY A 280 -9.47 7.81 3.00
C GLY A 280 -8.93 7.11 1.75
N PHE A 281 -8.66 7.87 0.69
CA PHE A 281 -8.08 7.41 -0.55
C PHE A 281 -6.99 8.39 -0.98
N PHE A 282 -5.74 7.95 -0.91
CA PHE A 282 -4.58 8.82 -1.07
C PHE A 282 -3.58 8.31 -2.09
N HIS A 283 -2.88 9.25 -2.72
CA HIS A 283 -1.80 8.94 -3.65
C HIS A 283 -0.59 8.47 -2.87
N ALA A 284 -0.18 7.23 -3.06
CA ALA A 284 0.81 6.58 -2.21
C ALA A 284 2.25 6.64 -2.75
N ASP A 285 2.46 7.37 -3.85
CA ASP A 285 3.78 7.61 -4.44
C ASP A 285 3.97 9.05 -4.93
N MET A 286 3.90 10.02 -4.01
CA MET A 286 4.01 11.47 -4.30
C MET A 286 5.47 11.94 -4.53
N HIS A 287 6.29 11.14 -5.20
CA HIS A 287 7.65 11.55 -5.54
C HIS A 287 7.64 12.69 -6.59
N PRO A 288 8.70 13.51 -6.71
CA PRO A 288 8.70 14.66 -7.63
C PRO A 288 8.35 14.33 -9.09
N GLY A 289 8.77 13.16 -9.59
CA GLY A 289 8.43 12.72 -10.95
C GLY A 289 6.94 12.42 -11.22
N ASN A 290 6.10 12.30 -10.17
CA ASN A 290 4.68 12.00 -10.28
C ASN A 290 3.81 13.23 -9.99
N MET A 291 4.44 14.40 -9.79
CA MET A 291 3.75 15.63 -9.42
C MET A 291 4.29 16.78 -10.26
N LEU A 292 3.44 17.35 -11.10
CA LEU A 292 3.79 18.50 -11.94
C LEU A 292 2.98 19.73 -11.53
N LEU A 293 3.51 20.91 -11.80
CA LEU A 293 2.76 22.16 -11.78
C LEU A 293 2.44 22.58 -13.22
N ASP A 294 1.17 22.68 -13.56
CA ASP A 294 0.76 23.14 -14.89
C ASP A 294 0.89 24.67 -15.04
N ALA A 295 0.63 25.17 -16.25
CA ALA A 295 0.76 26.59 -16.58
C ALA A 295 -0.19 27.49 -15.77
N GLU A 296 -1.29 26.94 -15.26
CA GLU A 296 -2.25 27.64 -14.41
C GLU A 296 -1.87 27.61 -12.92
N GLY A 297 -0.74 27.00 -12.57
CA GLY A 297 -0.29 26.87 -11.18
C GLY A 297 -1.03 25.78 -10.39
N ARG A 298 -1.67 24.83 -11.08
CA ARG A 298 -2.33 23.68 -10.43
C ARG A 298 -1.37 22.52 -10.31
N ILE A 299 -1.42 21.85 -9.17
CA ILE A 299 -0.69 20.61 -8.94
C ILE A 299 -1.42 19.48 -9.67
N VAL A 300 -0.70 18.76 -10.53
CA VAL A 300 -1.21 17.64 -11.32
C VAL A 300 -0.51 16.35 -10.89
N ALA A 301 -1.30 15.41 -10.37
CA ALA A 301 -0.81 14.08 -10.02
C ALA A 301 -0.72 13.17 -11.25
N LEU A 302 0.31 12.34 -11.31
CA LEU A 302 0.58 11.33 -12.35
C LEU A 302 0.83 9.97 -11.69
N ASP A 303 0.66 8.91 -12.47
CA ASP A 303 0.86 7.50 -12.04
C ASP A 303 0.01 7.07 -10.84
N PHE A 304 -1.15 6.49 -11.13
CA PHE A 304 -2.10 6.03 -10.12
C PHE A 304 -1.91 4.54 -9.80
N GLY A 305 -0.72 3.98 -10.10
CA GLY A 305 -0.40 2.57 -9.88
C GLY A 305 -0.32 2.18 -8.40
N ILE A 306 -0.01 3.15 -7.52
CA ILE A 306 0.10 2.93 -6.07
C ILE A 306 -0.84 3.90 -5.34
N MET A 307 -1.98 3.38 -4.89
CA MET A 307 -2.97 4.12 -4.11
C MET A 307 -3.20 3.45 -2.76
N GLY A 308 -3.33 4.25 -1.71
CA GLY A 308 -3.63 3.79 -0.37
C GLY A 308 -5.09 3.99 -0.01
N ARG A 309 -5.63 3.09 0.82
CA ARG A 309 -6.98 3.18 1.39
C ARG A 309 -6.96 3.09 2.91
N LEU A 310 -7.77 3.93 3.55
CA LEU A 310 -8.00 3.95 4.98
C LEU A 310 -9.50 3.99 5.23
N ASP A 311 -10.01 3.04 6.01
CA ASP A 311 -11.38 3.11 6.49
C ASP A 311 -11.56 4.26 7.50
N LEU A 312 -12.82 4.55 7.84
CA LEU A 312 -13.12 5.65 8.76
C LEU A 312 -12.51 5.44 10.15
N ASP A 313 -12.54 4.21 10.66
CA ASP A 313 -12.02 3.88 12.00
C ASP A 313 -10.51 4.12 12.08
N THR A 314 -9.76 3.66 11.07
CA THR A 314 -8.32 3.90 10.96
C THR A 314 -8.01 5.40 10.87
N ARG A 315 -8.80 6.17 10.13
CA ARG A 315 -8.64 7.64 10.05
C ARG A 315 -8.88 8.33 11.38
N ILE A 316 -9.91 7.90 12.12
CA ILE A 316 -10.20 8.40 13.48
C ILE A 316 -9.05 8.06 14.42
N GLN A 317 -8.57 6.81 14.40
CA GLN A 317 -7.44 6.37 15.20
C GLN A 317 -6.19 7.21 14.87
N LEU A 318 -5.89 7.41 13.59
CA LEU A 318 -4.79 8.28 13.16
C LEU A 318 -4.96 9.69 13.74
N ALA A 319 -6.11 10.33 13.56
CA ALA A 319 -6.33 11.68 14.07
C ALA A 319 -6.17 11.75 15.60
N ARG A 320 -6.70 10.77 16.35
CA ARG A 320 -6.56 10.68 17.81
C ARG A 320 -5.11 10.52 18.24
N MET A 321 -4.35 9.65 17.58
CA MET A 321 -2.94 9.46 17.89
C MET A 321 -2.17 10.77 17.73
N LEU A 322 -2.41 11.50 16.64
CA LEU A 322 -1.75 12.77 16.38
C LEU A 322 -2.11 13.82 17.44
N MET A 323 -3.40 13.98 17.72
CA MET A 323 -3.87 14.92 18.75
C MET A 323 -3.35 14.58 20.15
N GLY A 324 -3.29 13.29 20.49
CA GLY A 324 -2.72 12.81 21.76
C GLY A 324 -1.25 13.19 21.90
N PHE A 325 -0.45 13.03 20.85
CA PHE A 325 0.95 13.47 20.85
C PHE A 325 1.13 14.97 21.04
N LEU A 326 0.30 15.78 20.39
CA LEU A 326 0.37 17.24 20.51
C LEU A 326 0.02 17.72 21.91
N SER A 327 -1.00 17.10 22.50
CA SER A 327 -1.50 17.46 23.82
C SER A 327 -0.61 16.92 24.94
N GLY A 328 0.40 16.11 24.60
CA GLY A 328 1.22 15.37 25.57
C GLY A 328 0.44 14.26 26.28
N ASP A 329 -0.72 13.88 25.74
CA ASP A 329 -1.58 12.84 26.27
C ASP A 329 -1.19 11.48 25.66
N TYR A 330 -0.05 10.97 26.14
CA TYR A 330 0.46 9.65 25.74
C TYR A 330 -0.42 8.50 26.24
N ALA A 331 -1.31 8.73 27.21
CA ALA A 331 -2.27 7.73 27.65
C ALA A 331 -3.32 7.48 26.56
N THR A 332 -3.91 8.55 26.01
CA THR A 332 -4.82 8.46 24.87
C THR A 332 -4.15 7.81 23.66
N VAL A 333 -2.87 8.10 23.39
CA VAL A 333 -2.13 7.42 22.32
C VAL A 333 -2.10 5.92 22.55
N ALA A 334 -1.73 5.47 23.75
CA ALA A 334 -1.69 4.05 24.08
C ALA A 334 -3.07 3.38 24.00
N ASP A 335 -4.13 4.10 24.39
CA ASP A 335 -5.51 3.62 24.27
C ASP A 335 -5.90 3.41 22.81
N VAL A 336 -5.53 4.32 21.91
CA VAL A 336 -5.81 4.15 20.48
C VAL A 336 -5.10 2.93 19.91
N PHE A 337 -3.84 2.69 20.28
CA PHE A 337 -3.13 1.48 19.86
C PHE A 337 -3.82 0.23 20.42
N TYR A 338 -4.26 0.26 21.68
CA TYR A 338 -4.98 -0.87 22.25
C TYR A 338 -6.33 -1.13 21.54
N GLU A 339 -7.16 -0.09 21.36
CA GLU A 339 -8.47 -0.16 20.68
C GLU A 339 -8.36 -0.64 19.23
N ALA A 340 -7.30 -0.25 18.52
CA ALA A 340 -7.03 -0.68 17.16
C ALA A 340 -6.61 -2.16 17.02
N GLY A 341 -6.52 -2.89 18.15
CA GLY A 341 -6.08 -4.28 18.18
C GLY A 341 -4.58 -4.42 17.92
N PHE A 342 -3.84 -3.32 18.07
CA PHE A 342 -2.41 -3.30 17.83
C PHE A 342 -1.65 -3.91 19.01
N LEU A 343 -2.01 -3.60 20.24
CA LEU A 343 -1.34 -4.19 21.39
C LEU A 343 -1.97 -5.55 21.75
N PRO A 344 -1.23 -6.67 21.69
CA PRO A 344 -1.78 -8.00 21.96
C PRO A 344 -2.08 -8.24 23.45
N ASP A 345 -1.42 -7.52 24.36
CA ASP A 345 -1.57 -7.68 25.80
C ASP A 345 -1.94 -6.35 26.50
N PRO A 346 -3.10 -6.28 27.20
CA PRO A 346 -3.45 -5.14 28.06
C PRO A 346 -2.38 -4.77 29.09
N GLN A 347 -1.57 -5.73 29.55
CA GLN A 347 -0.51 -5.50 30.54
C GLN A 347 0.68 -4.71 29.96
N ALA A 348 0.82 -4.64 28.63
CA ALA A 348 1.84 -3.84 27.98
C ALA A 348 1.53 -2.33 27.99
N ARG A 349 0.29 -1.93 28.30
CA ARG A 349 -0.17 -0.53 28.22
C ARG A 349 0.72 0.45 29.00
N PRO A 350 1.08 0.24 30.28
CA PRO A 350 1.94 1.20 31.00
C PRO A 350 3.33 1.35 30.37
N THR A 351 3.91 0.24 29.92
CA THR A 351 5.21 0.22 29.22
C THR A 351 5.12 0.94 27.88
N PHE A 352 4.03 0.76 27.14
CA PHE A 352 3.79 1.43 25.87
C PHE A 352 3.61 2.94 26.04
N VAL A 353 2.85 3.38 27.05
CA VAL A 353 2.75 4.82 27.41
C VAL A 353 4.14 5.42 27.69
N GLN A 354 5.01 4.70 28.39
CA GLN A 354 6.38 5.15 28.64
C GLN A 354 7.20 5.25 27.34
N ALA A 355 7.04 4.30 26.42
CA ALA A 355 7.70 4.34 25.12
C ALA A 355 7.17 5.50 24.24
N CYS A 356 5.86 5.74 24.22
CA CYS A 356 5.26 6.92 23.59
C CYS A 356 5.81 8.22 24.19
N ARG A 357 5.96 8.29 25.52
CA ARG A 357 6.56 9.45 26.19
C ARG A 357 8.02 9.68 25.77
N ALA A 358 8.80 8.61 25.62
CA ALA A 358 10.20 8.71 25.15
C ALA A 358 10.30 9.29 23.73
N ILE A 359 9.30 9.04 22.88
CA ILE A 359 9.20 9.64 21.53
C ILE A 359 8.72 11.10 21.61
N GLY A 360 7.71 11.38 22.43
CA GLY A 360 7.04 12.69 22.47
C GLY A 360 7.78 13.78 23.25
N GLU A 361 8.44 13.47 24.37
CA GLU A 361 9.12 14.48 25.21
C GLU A 361 10.25 15.23 24.49
N PRO A 362 11.12 14.58 23.67
CA PRO A 362 12.15 15.30 22.91
C PRO A 362 11.58 16.31 21.91
N ILE A 363 10.35 16.08 21.46
CA ILE A 363 9.63 16.91 20.48
C ILE A 363 8.90 18.05 21.20
N ARG A 364 8.50 17.83 22.45
CA ARG A 364 7.74 18.75 23.27
C ARG A 364 8.55 20.00 23.60
N GLY A 365 8.01 21.17 23.24
CA GLY A 365 8.67 22.46 23.46
C GLY A 365 9.73 22.83 22.42
N GLN A 366 10.00 21.98 21.42
CA GLN A 366 10.72 22.41 20.23
C GLN A 366 9.82 23.31 19.36
N PRO A 367 10.39 24.26 18.60
CA PRO A 367 9.65 24.94 17.55
C PRO A 367 9.04 23.90 16.61
N LEU A 368 7.73 24.01 16.34
CA LEU A 368 7.00 23.09 15.46
C LEU A 368 7.71 22.92 14.11
N SER A 369 8.42 23.96 13.65
CA SER A 369 9.25 24.00 12.45
C SER A 369 10.30 22.88 12.34
N ARG A 370 10.75 22.29 13.45
CA ARG A 370 11.77 21.23 13.46
C ARG A 370 11.21 19.81 13.56
N ILE A 371 9.89 19.66 13.65
CA ILE A 371 9.24 18.38 13.87
C ILE A 371 8.87 17.77 12.51
N SER A 372 9.41 16.58 12.22
CA SER A 372 9.00 15.77 11.08
C SER A 372 7.87 14.83 11.48
N PHE A 373 6.71 15.01 10.85
CA PHE A 373 5.55 14.14 11.09
C PHE A 373 5.83 12.71 10.65
N ALA A 374 6.46 12.56 9.49
CA ALA A 374 6.73 11.26 8.91
C ALA A 374 7.71 10.45 9.76
N ARG A 375 8.66 11.12 10.42
CA ARG A 375 9.56 10.51 11.40
C ARG A 375 8.84 10.14 12.69
N LEU A 376 7.97 11.01 13.21
CA LEU A 376 7.17 10.72 14.40
C LEU A 376 6.32 9.46 14.17
N LEU A 377 5.53 9.43 13.08
CA LEU A 377 4.72 8.27 12.73
C LEU A 377 5.58 7.01 12.53
N GLY A 378 6.73 7.12 11.86
CA GLY A 378 7.67 6.01 11.70
C GLY A 378 8.22 5.47 13.03
N GLN A 379 8.57 6.35 13.97
CA GLN A 379 9.01 5.94 15.32
C GLN A 379 7.90 5.23 16.08
N LEU A 380 6.65 5.68 15.94
CA LEU A 380 5.51 5.04 16.57
C LEU A 380 5.27 3.64 16.04
N LEU A 381 5.24 3.49 14.71
CA LEU A 381 5.08 2.19 14.07
C LEU A 381 6.26 1.24 14.39
N SER A 382 7.47 1.78 14.55
CA SER A 382 8.64 1.00 14.96
C SER A 382 8.55 0.52 16.41
N VAL A 383 8.14 1.37 17.35
CA VAL A 383 7.96 0.96 18.76
C VAL A 383 6.84 -0.05 18.86
N ALA A 384 5.74 0.19 18.17
CA ALA A 384 4.65 -0.75 17.97
C ALA A 384 5.11 -2.17 17.59
N GLN A 385 6.04 -2.28 16.64
CA GLN A 385 6.60 -3.57 16.21
C GLN A 385 7.36 -4.30 17.33
N GLU A 386 7.96 -3.59 18.29
CA GLU A 386 8.60 -4.21 19.47
C GLU A 386 7.58 -4.92 20.39
N PHE A 387 6.30 -4.56 20.30
CA PHE A 387 5.19 -5.17 21.04
C PHE A 387 4.44 -6.24 20.21
N GLU A 388 5.10 -6.83 19.21
CA GLU A 388 4.57 -7.91 18.35
C GLU A 388 3.31 -7.55 17.55
N MET A 389 3.16 -6.27 17.21
CA MET A 389 2.08 -5.79 16.36
C MET A 389 2.10 -6.39 14.95
N GLU A 390 0.92 -6.78 14.46
CA GLU A 390 0.73 -7.02 13.02
C GLU A 390 0.91 -5.70 12.26
N THR A 391 1.87 -5.69 11.33
CA THR A 391 2.18 -4.50 10.54
C THR A 391 1.06 -4.25 9.53
N GLN A 392 0.35 -3.12 9.66
CA GLN A 392 -0.64 -2.71 8.66
C GLN A 392 0.05 -2.09 7.43
N PRO A 393 -0.01 -2.71 6.24
CA PRO A 393 0.70 -2.21 5.05
C PRO A 393 0.29 -0.80 4.64
N GLN A 394 -1.00 -0.45 4.79
CA GLN A 394 -1.54 0.86 4.45
C GLN A 394 -0.93 1.99 5.30
N LEU A 395 -0.57 1.72 6.56
CA LEU A 395 0.05 2.72 7.45
C LEU A 395 1.53 2.92 7.11
N LEU A 396 2.24 1.86 6.72
CA LEU A 396 3.60 1.98 6.20
C LEU A 396 3.62 2.75 4.87
N LEU A 397 2.65 2.48 4.01
CA LEU A 397 2.50 3.18 2.74
C LEU A 397 2.22 4.68 2.97
N LEU A 398 1.32 4.99 3.91
CA LEU A 398 1.06 6.37 4.34
C LEU A 398 2.34 7.02 4.88
N GLN A 399 3.05 6.35 5.79
CA GLN A 399 4.30 6.86 6.37
C GLN A 399 5.35 7.16 5.31
N LYS A 400 5.59 6.25 4.35
CA LYS A 400 6.50 6.46 3.22
C LYS A 400 6.08 7.66 2.39
N THR A 401 4.79 7.78 2.08
CA THR A 401 4.22 8.89 1.31
C THR A 401 4.48 10.22 2.00
N MET A 402 4.27 10.29 3.33
CA MET A 402 4.52 11.49 4.12
C MET A 402 5.99 11.88 4.16
N VAL A 403 6.92 10.91 4.21
CA VAL A 403 8.37 11.19 4.12
C VAL A 403 8.68 11.85 2.77
N MET A 404 8.15 11.32 1.67
CA MET A 404 8.37 11.85 0.33
C MET A 404 7.78 13.26 0.20
N ALA A 405 6.53 13.46 0.63
CA ALA A 405 5.86 14.76 0.60
C ALA A 405 6.59 15.81 1.45
N GLU A 406 7.10 15.46 2.63
CA GLU A 406 7.91 16.35 3.47
C GLU A 406 9.26 16.69 2.79
N GLY A 407 9.86 15.72 2.11
CA GLY A 407 11.09 15.91 1.34
C GLY A 407 10.91 16.89 0.18
N VAL A 408 9.86 16.71 -0.64
CA VAL A 408 9.45 17.66 -1.69
C VAL A 408 9.15 19.02 -1.08
N GLY A 409 8.44 19.04 0.04
CA GLY A 409 8.07 20.28 0.72
C GLY A 409 9.28 21.11 1.14
N ARG A 410 10.29 20.44 1.71
CA ARG A 410 11.56 21.06 2.12
C ARG A 410 12.40 21.54 0.95
N ALA A 411 12.32 20.87 -0.20
CA ALA A 411 13.00 21.31 -1.43
C ALA A 411 12.38 22.60 -2.00
N LEU A 412 11.06 22.76 -1.88
CA LEU A 412 10.32 23.95 -2.29
C LEU A 412 10.53 25.14 -1.35
N ASN A 413 10.30 24.93 -0.05
CA ASN A 413 10.62 25.92 0.98
C ASN A 413 11.11 25.23 2.26
N PRO A 414 12.39 25.39 2.64
CA PRO A 414 12.94 24.79 3.85
C PRO A 414 12.42 25.40 5.15
N ASP A 415 11.87 26.62 5.09
CA ASP A 415 11.37 27.37 6.25
C ASP A 415 9.90 27.05 6.57
N VAL A 416 9.16 26.49 5.59
CA VAL A 416 7.75 26.09 5.76
C VAL A 416 7.65 24.74 6.46
N ASN A 417 6.74 24.68 7.42
CA ASN A 417 6.51 23.49 8.21
C ASN A 417 5.14 22.87 7.87
N MET A 418 5.18 21.68 7.24
CA MET A 418 3.98 20.94 6.84
C MET A 418 3.03 20.66 8.02
N TRP A 419 3.57 20.51 9.23
CA TRP A 419 2.74 20.31 10.43
C TRP A 419 1.92 21.56 10.80
N THR A 420 2.53 22.75 10.71
CA THR A 420 1.84 24.02 11.00
C THR A 420 0.69 24.26 10.02
N LEU A 421 0.83 23.79 8.77
CA LEU A 421 -0.22 23.81 7.75
C LEU A 421 -1.31 22.75 8.00
N ALA A 422 -0.93 21.56 8.47
CA ALA A 422 -1.86 20.43 8.66
C ALA A 422 -2.65 20.47 9.98
N GLN A 423 -2.07 20.99 11.07
CA GLN A 423 -2.69 21.04 12.40
C GLN A 423 -4.12 21.61 12.40
N PRO A 424 -4.39 22.81 11.85
CA PRO A 424 -5.75 23.37 11.88
C PRO A 424 -6.75 22.53 11.06
N LEU A 425 -6.28 21.77 10.08
CA LEU A 425 -7.10 20.84 9.30
C LEU A 425 -7.48 19.61 10.13
N VAL A 426 -6.50 19.01 10.83
CA VAL A 426 -6.73 17.87 11.74
C VAL A 426 -7.71 18.25 12.84
N GLU A 427 -7.49 19.38 13.53
CA GLU A 427 -8.35 19.85 14.61
C GLU A 427 -9.80 20.08 14.15
N ARG A 428 -9.97 20.67 12.96
CA ARG A 428 -11.28 20.88 12.34
C ARG A 428 -11.96 19.55 12.04
N TRP A 429 -11.25 18.62 11.40
CA TRP A 429 -11.79 17.32 11.04
C TRP A 429 -12.16 16.49 12.27
N VAL A 430 -11.34 16.50 13.32
CA VAL A 430 -11.63 15.84 14.60
C VAL A 430 -12.91 16.40 15.21
N ARG A 431 -13.08 17.72 15.24
CA ARG A 431 -14.30 18.34 15.76
C ARG A 431 -15.55 17.95 14.97
N GLU A 432 -15.44 17.88 13.65
CA GLU A 432 -16.56 17.54 12.75
C GLU A 432 -16.91 16.04 12.77
N ASN A 433 -15.89 15.18 12.86
CA ASN A 433 -16.07 13.73 12.74
C ASN A 433 -16.15 13.02 14.09
N MET A 434 -15.63 13.60 15.17
CA MET A 434 -15.64 13.05 16.53
C MET A 434 -16.43 13.91 17.52
N GLY A 435 -17.12 14.95 17.06
CA GLY A 435 -18.00 15.74 17.92
C GLY A 435 -19.22 14.92 18.39
N PRO A 436 -19.96 15.42 19.40
CA PRO A 436 -21.15 14.75 19.95
C PRO A 436 -22.21 14.44 18.89
N GLU A 437 -22.34 15.30 17.89
CA GLU A 437 -23.26 15.11 16.76
C GLU A 437 -22.84 13.94 15.85
N ALA A 438 -21.53 13.72 15.67
CA ALA A 438 -21.01 12.64 14.86
C ALA A 438 -21.11 11.30 15.59
N GLU A 439 -20.88 11.28 16.91
CA GLU A 439 -21.15 10.10 17.75
C GLU A 439 -22.63 9.71 17.71
N LEU A 440 -23.54 10.69 17.83
CA LEU A 440 -24.97 10.45 17.71
C LEU A 440 -25.35 9.90 16.32
N LYS A 441 -24.81 10.46 15.24
CA LYS A 441 -25.04 9.96 13.88
C LYS A 441 -24.54 8.51 13.71
N ARG A 442 -23.39 8.16 14.27
CA ARG A 442 -22.87 6.78 14.22
C ARG A 442 -23.72 5.82 15.03
N ALA A 443 -24.08 6.19 16.27
CA ALA A 443 -24.97 5.38 17.10
C ALA A 443 -26.33 5.12 16.42
N LEU A 444 -26.89 6.13 15.73
CA LEU A 444 -28.12 5.97 14.95
C LEU A 444 -27.94 5.09 13.71
N ALA A 445 -26.82 5.22 13.00
CA ALA A 445 -26.51 4.38 11.84
C ALA A 445 -26.31 2.91 12.24
N GLU A 446 -25.56 2.65 13.30
CA GLU A 446 -25.35 1.32 13.89
C GLU A 446 -26.66 0.72 14.40
N GLY A 447 -27.49 1.53 15.08
CA GLY A 447 -28.82 1.13 15.52
C GLY A 447 -29.75 0.77 14.36
N GLY A 448 -29.70 1.53 13.26
CA GLY A 448 -30.46 1.25 12.03
C GLY A 448 -30.00 -0.03 11.31
N GLU A 449 -28.70 -0.26 11.25
CA GLU A 449 -28.08 -1.47 10.69
C GLU A 449 -28.45 -2.71 11.54
N ALA A 450 -28.40 -2.59 12.86
CA ALA A 450 -28.85 -3.62 13.80
C ALA A 450 -30.36 -3.93 13.63
N LEU A 451 -31.19 -2.90 13.45
CA LEU A 451 -32.62 -3.06 13.17
C LEU A 451 -32.88 -3.77 11.84
N ARG A 452 -32.09 -3.51 10.81
CA ARG A 452 -32.19 -4.21 9.51
C ARG A 452 -31.72 -5.66 9.56
N ARG A 453 -30.81 -6.00 10.49
CA ARG A 453 -30.32 -7.37 10.70
C ARG A 453 -31.22 -8.20 11.61
N LEU A 454 -32.09 -7.56 12.41
CA LEU A 454 -33.06 -8.25 13.28
C LEU A 454 -33.94 -9.27 12.54
N PRO A 455 -34.58 -8.96 11.40
CA PRO A 455 -35.38 -9.94 10.65
C PRO A 455 -34.58 -11.17 10.20
N ALA A 456 -33.31 -10.97 9.81
CA ALA A 456 -32.43 -12.07 9.39
C ALA A 456 -32.00 -12.96 10.56
N LEU A 457 -31.79 -12.38 11.75
CA LEU A 457 -31.50 -13.12 12.98
C LEU A 457 -32.72 -13.89 13.48
N ILE A 458 -33.91 -13.29 13.44
CA ILE A 458 -35.18 -13.94 13.77
C ILE A 458 -35.43 -15.14 12.83
N ASN A 459 -35.28 -14.96 11.51
CA ASN A 459 -35.43 -16.03 10.53
C ASN A 459 -34.41 -17.17 10.70
N ARG A 460 -33.16 -16.86 11.13
CA ARG A 460 -32.15 -17.89 11.45
C ARG A 460 -32.50 -18.64 12.74
N GLY A 461 -33.00 -17.94 13.75
CA GLY A 461 -33.49 -18.54 15.00
C GLY A 461 -34.69 -19.46 14.75
N GLU A 462 -35.63 -19.03 13.91
CA GLU A 462 -36.80 -19.83 13.52
C GLU A 462 -36.40 -21.10 12.76
N LYS A 463 -35.43 -21.01 11.83
CA LYS A 463 -34.87 -22.18 11.15
C LYS A 463 -34.14 -23.14 12.09
N LEU A 464 -33.42 -22.63 13.08
CA LEU A 464 -32.78 -23.46 14.12
C LEU A 464 -33.81 -24.16 15.00
N LEU A 465 -34.89 -23.46 15.36
CA LEU A 465 -36.02 -24.02 16.13
C LEU A 465 -36.81 -25.06 15.33
N GLN A 466 -36.96 -24.87 14.01
CA GLN A 466 -37.61 -25.84 13.11
C GLN A 466 -36.70 -27.04 12.78
N ALA A 467 -35.37 -26.87 12.84
CA ALA A 467 -34.39 -27.94 12.62
C ALA A 467 -34.11 -28.79 13.87
N LEU A 468 -34.62 -28.40 15.04
CA LEU A 468 -34.65 -29.27 16.20
C LEU A 468 -35.66 -30.39 15.94
N PRO A 469 -35.24 -31.67 15.93
CA PRO A 469 -36.19 -32.77 15.83
C PRO A 469 -37.09 -32.70 17.07
N LEU A 470 -38.39 -32.48 16.88
CA LEU A 470 -39.39 -32.80 17.89
C LEU A 470 -39.21 -34.28 18.19
N ALA A 471 -38.52 -34.57 19.30
CA ALA A 471 -38.29 -35.93 19.77
C ALA A 471 -39.66 -36.62 19.86
N SER A 472 -39.80 -37.68 19.07
CA SER A 472 -40.95 -38.57 19.07
C SER A 472 -41.23 -39.03 20.50
N ALA A 473 -42.46 -38.81 20.94
CA ALA A 473 -42.93 -39.14 22.27
C ALA A 473 -42.68 -40.63 22.60
N PRO A 474 -42.03 -40.95 23.73
CA PRO A 474 -42.09 -42.28 24.31
C PRO A 474 -43.43 -42.45 25.05
N GLN A 475 -44.07 -43.60 24.87
CA GLN A 475 -45.22 -44.05 25.68
C GLN A 475 -44.85 -44.18 27.18
N PRO A 476 -45.84 -44.14 28.09
CA PRO A 476 -45.64 -43.66 29.45
C PRO A 476 -45.07 -44.74 30.37
N ALA A 477 -44.04 -44.36 31.13
CA ALA A 477 -43.68 -45.01 32.39
C ALA A 477 -43.46 -43.90 33.43
N GLY A 478 -44.07 -44.08 34.60
CA GLY A 478 -44.40 -43.01 35.52
C GLY A 478 -43.20 -42.30 36.15
N GLY A 479 -43.46 -41.07 36.60
CA GLY A 479 -42.53 -40.29 37.40
C GLY A 479 -42.70 -38.80 37.14
N ALA A 480 -43.50 -38.13 37.97
CA ALA A 480 -43.63 -36.69 37.96
C ALA A 480 -42.26 -36.02 38.20
N SER A 481 -41.90 -35.06 37.36
CA SER A 481 -40.96 -34.00 37.75
C SER A 481 -41.43 -32.68 37.14
N ALA A 482 -41.76 -31.73 38.02
CA ALA A 482 -42.16 -30.39 37.67
C ALA A 482 -40.92 -29.58 37.26
N VAL A 483 -41.09 -28.73 36.24
CA VAL A 483 -40.06 -27.74 35.87
C VAL A 483 -39.81 -26.83 37.08
N PRO A 484 -38.56 -26.68 37.54
CA PRO A 484 -38.30 -25.98 38.77
C PRO A 484 -38.54 -24.48 38.62
N ALA A 485 -39.29 -23.90 39.56
CA ALA A 485 -39.81 -22.52 39.50
C ALA A 485 -38.73 -21.42 39.35
N TRP A 486 -37.46 -21.72 39.61
CA TRP A 486 -36.36 -20.76 39.44
C TRP A 486 -36.11 -20.39 37.97
N LEU A 487 -36.48 -21.25 37.01
CA LEU A 487 -36.36 -20.94 35.58
C LEU A 487 -37.25 -19.78 35.14
N TRP A 488 -38.43 -19.63 35.77
CA TRP A 488 -39.33 -18.49 35.53
C TRP A 488 -38.79 -17.18 36.14
N TRP A 489 -38.04 -17.26 37.25
CA TRP A 489 -37.37 -16.11 37.85
C TRP A 489 -36.20 -15.61 37.00
N VAL A 490 -35.42 -16.53 36.40
CA VAL A 490 -34.31 -16.16 35.50
C VAL A 490 -34.82 -15.52 34.21
N LEU A 491 -35.93 -16.02 33.65
CA LEU A 491 -36.59 -15.41 32.49
C LEU A 491 -37.20 -14.03 32.80
N GLY A 492 -37.75 -13.84 34.01
CA GLY A 492 -38.25 -12.52 34.45
C GLY A 492 -37.15 -11.47 34.65
N LEU A 493 -36.00 -11.87 35.21
CA LEU A 493 -34.84 -10.99 35.41
C LEU A 493 -34.18 -10.57 34.09
N ALA A 494 -34.12 -11.47 33.10
CA ALA A 494 -33.57 -11.16 31.78
C ALA A 494 -34.43 -10.15 30.99
N VAL A 495 -35.76 -10.16 31.19
CA VAL A 495 -36.68 -9.20 30.54
C VAL A 495 -36.67 -7.84 31.25
N GLY A 496 -36.47 -7.80 32.58
CA GLY A 496 -36.38 -6.55 33.34
C GLY A 496 -35.11 -5.74 33.07
N LEU A 497 -33.98 -6.42 32.81
CA LEU A 497 -32.69 -5.76 32.50
C LEU A 497 -32.59 -5.24 31.06
N ALA A 498 -33.49 -5.65 30.16
CA ALA A 498 -33.53 -5.19 28.77
C ALA A 498 -34.38 -3.91 28.57
N LEU A 499 -35.00 -3.40 29.64
CA LEU A 499 -35.92 -2.24 29.61
C LEU A 499 -35.48 -1.06 30.50
N HIS A 500 -34.20 -0.99 30.87
CA HIS A 500 -33.60 0.19 31.51
C HIS A 500 -32.33 0.65 30.82
#